data_AF-A0A6J7R231-F1
#
_entry.id   AF-A0A6J7R231-F1
#
_cell.length_a   1.000
_cell.length_b   1.000
_cell.length_c   1.000
_cell.angle_alpha   90.00
_cell.angle_beta   90.00
_cell.angle_gamma   90.00
#
_symmetry.space_group_name_H-M   'P 1'
#
loop_
_entity.id
_entity.type
_entity.pdbx_description
1 polymer ?
#
loop_
_entity_poly.entity_id
_entity_poly.type
_entity_poly.pdbx_seq_one_letter_code
_entity_poly.pdbx_strand_id
1 'polypeptide(L)' 'MLIDEALNDYSVVWAAAGHPHAVFPTSFSELKIALAAKVMKVGD' A
#
# COMPACT_ATOMS: atom_id res chain seq x y z
N MET A 1 7.62 0.58 9.07
CA MET A 1 7.06 0.74 7.71
C MET A 1 5.69 1.39 7.86
N LEU A 2 5.36 2.35 7.00
CA LEU A 2 4.14 3.16 7.09
C LEU A 2 3.31 2.96 5.82
N ILE A 3 1.99 2.96 5.97
CA ILE A 3 1.04 2.94 4.84
C ILE A 3 0.12 4.15 5.00
N ASP A 4 -0.11 4.85 3.89
CA ASP A 4 -1.02 5.99 3.84
C ASP A 4 -2.48 5.53 3.94
N GLU A 5 -3.24 6.15 4.83
CA GLU A 5 -4.65 5.87 5.06
C GLU A 5 -5.51 6.10 3.81
N ALA A 6 -5.15 7.07 2.95
CA ALA A 6 -5.89 7.37 1.72
C ALA A 6 -5.96 6.19 0.73
N LEU A 7 -5.05 5.23 0.83
CA LEU A 7 -5.05 4.02 0.00
C LEU A 7 -6.23 3.09 0.30
N ASN A 8 -6.90 3.24 1.45
CA ASN A 8 -8.05 2.44 1.85
C ASN A 8 -9.32 2.75 1.03
N ASP A 9 -9.37 3.91 0.36
CA ASP A 9 -10.52 4.30 -0.47
C ASP A 9 -10.55 3.59 -1.83
N TYR A 10 -9.47 2.90 -2.19
CA TYR A 10 -9.33 2.20 -3.46
C TYR A 10 -9.46 0.69 -3.26
N SER A 11 -10.26 0.05 -4.12
CA SER A 11 -10.43 -1.40 -4.12
C SER A 11 -9.15 -2.15 -4.53
N VAL A 12 -8.30 -1.52 -5.35
CA VAL A 12 -7.03 -2.05 -5.81
C VAL A 12 -5.95 -0.99 -5.65
N VAL A 13 -4.82 -1.39 -5.07
CA VAL A 13 -3.60 -0.59 -4.96
C VAL A 13 -2.46 -1.28 -5.69
N TRP A 14 -1.51 -0.50 -6.22
CA TRP A 14 -0.37 -1.02 -6.97
C TRP A 14 0.92 -0.84 -6.19
N ALA A 15 1.55 -1.95 -5.81
CA ALA A 15 2.80 -1.95 -5.06
C ALA A 15 3.98 -2.24 -5.99
N ALA A 16 5.14 -1.61 -5.71
CA ALA A 16 6.37 -1.85 -6.47
C ALA A 16 6.88 -3.29 -6.23
N ALA A 17 7.22 -3.99 -7.32
CA ALA A 17 7.72 -5.36 -7.28
C ALA A 17 9.25 -5.46 -7.15
N GLY A 18 9.92 -4.39 -6.71
CA GLY A 18 11.37 -4.35 -6.51
C GLY A 18 12.21 -4.09 -7.77
N HIS A 19 11.60 -3.81 -8.93
CA HIS A 19 12.30 -3.42 -10.16
C HIS A 19 11.65 -2.16 -10.76
N PRO A 20 12.39 -1.27 -11.45
CA PRO A 20 11.91 0.06 -11.86
C PRO A 20 10.63 0.07 -12.71
N HIS A 21 10.32 -1.03 -13.41
CA HIS A 21 9.16 -1.12 -14.31
C HIS A 21 8.19 -2.27 -13.95
N ALA A 22 8.25 -2.76 -12.71
CA ALA A 22 7.38 -3.85 -12.27
C ALA A 22 6.55 -3.42 -11.05
N VAL A 23 5.24 -3.57 -11.18
CA VAL A 23 4.25 -3.35 -10.13
C VAL A 23 3.28 -4.53 -10.12
N PHE A 24 2.67 -4.80 -8.97
CA PHE A 24 1.64 -5.83 -8.85
C PHE A 24 0.41 -5.26 -8.15
N PRO A 25 -0.80 -5.71 -8.54
CA PRO A 25 -2.04 -5.32 -7.89
C PRO A 25 -2.19 -6.07 -6.57
N THR A 26 -2.67 -5.38 -5.53
CA THR A 26 -3.02 -5.95 -4.23
C THR A 26 -4.08 -5.07 -3.57
N SER A 27 -4.60 -5.47 -2.41
CA SER A 27 -5.50 -4.66 -1.60
C SER A 27 -4.79 -3.99 -0.43
N PHE A 28 -5.37 -2.90 0.08
CA PHE A 28 -4.87 -2.21 1.27
C PHE A 28 -4.70 -3.16 2.47
N SER A 29 -5.68 -4.04 2.69
CA SER A 29 -5.68 -5.02 3.78
C SER A 29 -4.55 -6.04 3.66
N GLU A 30 -4.33 -6.58 2.45
CA GLU A 30 -3.23 -7.52 2.20
C GLU A 30 -1.87 -6.85 2.39
N LEU A 31 -1.71 -5.63 1.86
CA LEU A 31 -0.48 -4.86 2.02
C LEU A 31 -0.17 -4.59 3.50
N LYS A 32 -1.18 -4.21 4.29
CA LYS A 32 -1.05 -3.95 5.72
C LYS A 32 -0.60 -5.18 6.50
N ILE A 33 -1.16 -6.35 6.19
CA ILE A 33 -0.80 -7.62 6.83
C ILE A 33 0.62 -8.04 6.43
N ALA A 34 0.92 -8.02 5.13
CA ALA A 34 2.21 -8.45 4.59
C ALA A 34 3.38 -7.63 5.14
N LEU A 35 3.17 -6.34 5.39
CA LEU A 35 4.21 -5.42 5.83
C LEU A 35 4.22 -5.17 7.35
N ALA A 36 3.25 -5.74 8.09
CA ALA A 36 2.99 -5.43 9.50
C ALA A 36 3.03 -3.90 9.77
N ALA A 37 2.49 -3.12 8.83
CA ALA A 37 2.74 -1.69 8.76
C ALA A 37 1.72 -0.89 9.56
N LYS A 38 2.18 0.25 10.08
CA LYS A 38 1.32 1.21 10.78
C LYS A 38 0.66 2.14 9.77
N VAL A 39 -0.67 2.22 9.85
CA VAL A 39 -1.48 3.15 9.04
C VAL A 39 -1.34 4.56 9.60
N MET A 40 -1.13 5.54 8.73
CA MET A 40 -0.99 6.94 9.10
C MET A 40 -1.41 7.81 7.92
N LYS A 41 -2.16 8.89 8.17
CA LYS A 41 -2.43 9.91 7.15
C LYS A 41 -1.14 10.64 6.78
N VAL A 42 -0.79 10.65 5.49
CA VAL A 42 0.41 11.34 4.98
C VAL A 42 -0.02 12.50 4.09
N GLY A 43 0.03 13.73 4.63
CA GLY A 43 -0.42 14.96 3.94
C GLY A 43 -1.68 15.58 4.58
N ASP A 44 -1.89 16.88 4.35
CA ASP A 44 -3.07 17.65 4.80
C ASP A 44 -4.27 17.48 3.86
#